data_AF-A0A124IDH0-F1
#
_entry.id   AF-A0A124IDH0-F1
#
_cell.length_a   1.000
_cell.length_b   1.000
_cell.length_c   1.000
_cell.angle_alpha   90.00
_cell.angle_beta   90.00
_cell.angle_gamma   90.00
#
_symmetry.space_group_name_H-M   'P 1'
#
loop_
_entity.id
_entity.type
_entity.pdbx_description
1 polymer ?
#
loop_
_entity_poly.entity_id
_entity_poly.type
_entity_poly.pdbx_seq_one_letter_code
_entity_poly.pdbx_strand_id
1 'polypeptide(L)'
;MSASHRRATLRLLTVVAFGALVLTGCGESDKESTDPAAIAAADTAQAGSDQTAAPSTSKTPWAGTKQFVTIDKAWTEGGLTYLSVRPAQKKVNTQFDTWEIIPGTGAFTTVTMAKDARVLLTVPVRGDDASGASRGEPLPSSQAEFVTLLTQLDSGLSAGIGYDLSFDGEGQIAKLQSLFRP
;
A
#
# COMPACT_ATOMS: atom_id res chain seq x y z
N MET A 1 52.75 -3.70 36.59
CA MET A 1 51.95 -3.45 37.81
C MET A 1 51.10 -2.22 37.56
N SER A 2 49.81 -2.40 37.30
CA SER A 2 48.83 -1.30 37.30
C SER A 2 47.54 -1.88 37.84
N ALA A 3 47.12 -1.38 39.00
CA ALA A 3 45.94 -1.81 39.72
C ALA A 3 44.92 -0.66 39.78
N SER A 4 43.64 -1.04 39.79
CA SER A 4 42.46 -0.27 40.21
C SER A 4 42.06 0.88 39.27
N HIS A 5 40.79 1.06 38.90
CA HIS A 5 39.70 1.32 39.84
C HIS A 5 38.39 0.61 39.46
N ARG A 6 37.78 -0.03 40.47
CA ARG A 6 36.39 -0.49 40.50
C ARG A 6 35.44 0.72 40.44
N ARG A 7 34.41 0.67 39.60
CA ARG A 7 33.18 1.45 39.82
C ARG A 7 32.04 0.47 40.11
N ALA A 8 31.55 0.59 41.34
CA ALA A 8 30.41 -0.11 41.89
C ALA A 8 29.12 0.68 41.60
N THR A 9 28.00 -0.06 41.54
CA THR A 9 26.61 0.37 41.79
C THR A 9 25.99 1.35 40.76
N LEU A 10 24.70 1.31 40.44
CA LEU A 10 23.52 0.94 41.22
C LEU A 10 22.37 0.58 40.25
N ARG A 11 21.56 -0.42 40.63
CA ARG A 11 20.27 -0.74 40.00
C ARG A 11 19.31 0.44 40.10
N LEU A 12 18.51 0.67 39.06
CA LEU A 12 17.15 1.20 39.23
C LEU A 12 16.19 0.49 38.26
N LEU A 13 15.41 -0.43 38.83
CA LEU A 13 14.21 -1.01 38.25
C LEU A 13 13.14 0.07 38.19
N THR A 14 12.53 0.29 37.02
CA THR A 14 11.25 0.99 36.91
C THR A 14 10.23 0.02 36.33
N VAL A 15 9.38 -0.48 37.22
CA VAL A 15 8.14 -1.20 36.92
C VAL A 15 7.11 -0.17 36.49
N VAL A 16 6.48 -0.35 35.33
CA VAL A 16 5.28 0.41 34.95
C VAL A 16 4.17 -0.56 34.56
N ALA A 17 3.01 -0.30 35.14
CA ALA A 17 1.89 -1.19 35.36
C ALA A 17 1.06 -1.51 34.11
N PHE A 18 0.42 -2.68 34.16
CA PHE A 18 -0.63 -3.16 33.26
C PHE A 18 -1.90 -2.30 33.34
N GLY A 19 -2.50 -2.00 32.19
CA GLY A 19 -3.87 -1.53 32.07
C GLY A 19 -4.60 -2.34 31.00
N ALA A 20 -5.43 -3.28 31.41
CA ALA A 20 -6.35 -4.02 30.54
C ALA A 20 -7.66 -3.23 30.45
N LEU A 21 -8.09 -2.89 29.23
CA LEU A 21 -9.39 -2.29 28.98
C LEU A 21 -10.16 -3.24 28.06
N VAL A 22 -11.05 -4.02 28.67
CA VAL A 22 -12.02 -4.87 27.99
C VAL A 22 -13.26 -4.03 27.73
N LEU A 23 -13.57 -3.76 26.47
CA LEU A 23 -14.87 -3.26 26.04
C LEU A 23 -15.59 -4.39 25.32
N THR A 24 -16.43 -5.10 26.08
CA THR A 24 -17.47 -5.98 25.59
C THR A 24 -18.56 -5.13 24.94
N GLY A 25 -18.78 -5.31 23.65
CA GLY A 25 -19.93 -4.76 22.94
C GLY A 25 -20.53 -5.85 22.07
N CYS A 26 -21.24 -6.80 22.69
CA CYS A 26 -22.16 -7.70 22.00
C CYS A 26 -23.46 -6.95 21.72
N GLY A 27 -23.91 -6.96 20.47
CA GLY A 27 -25.19 -6.41 20.06
C GLY A 27 -25.65 -7.08 18.78
N GLU A 28 -25.87 -8.39 18.83
CA GLU A 28 -26.56 -9.17 17.81
C GLU A 28 -27.96 -9.49 18.32
N SER A 29 -28.99 -9.18 17.52
CA SER A 29 -30.32 -9.77 17.63
C SER A 29 -31.12 -9.46 16.36
N ASP A 30 -31.21 -10.49 15.53
CA ASP A 30 -32.12 -10.70 14.42
C ASP A 30 -33.58 -10.33 14.71
N LYS A 31 -34.26 -9.78 13.69
CA LYS A 31 -35.63 -10.17 13.32
C LYS A 31 -35.81 -10.02 11.80
N GLU A 32 -35.39 -11.05 11.09
CA GLU A 32 -35.95 -11.38 9.78
C GLU A 32 -37.43 -11.75 9.99
N SER A 33 -38.31 -10.93 9.42
CA SER A 33 -39.76 -11.15 9.46
C SER A 33 -40.22 -11.61 8.09
N THR A 34 -40.79 -12.81 8.11
CA THR A 34 -41.45 -13.56 7.05
C THR A 34 -42.28 -12.72 6.08
N ASP A 35 -41.96 -12.90 4.80
CA ASP A 35 -42.81 -13.02 3.60
C ASP A 35 -44.26 -12.51 3.64
N PRO A 36 -44.74 -11.95 2.51
CA PRO A 36 -45.62 -12.79 1.71
C PRO A 36 -45.34 -12.74 0.21
N ALA A 37 -45.28 -13.93 -0.38
CA ALA A 37 -45.39 -14.16 -1.82
C ALA A 37 -46.75 -13.71 -2.40
N ALA A 38 -46.67 -13.27 -3.66
CA ALA A 38 -47.67 -13.36 -4.75
C ALA A 38 -48.86 -12.37 -4.74
N ILE A 39 -49.30 -11.68 -5.80
CA ILE A 39 -49.03 -11.54 -7.26
C ILE A 39 -49.73 -10.22 -7.68
N ALA A 40 -49.17 -9.43 -8.61
CA ALA A 40 -49.92 -8.77 -9.70
C ALA A 40 -48.99 -7.94 -10.59
N ALA A 41 -48.87 -8.33 -11.85
CA ALA A 41 -48.29 -7.54 -12.92
C ALA A 41 -49.26 -6.40 -13.32
N ALA A 42 -48.74 -5.19 -13.47
CA ALA A 42 -49.33 -4.17 -14.32
C ALA A 42 -48.22 -3.28 -14.87
N ASP A 43 -48.06 -3.36 -16.18
CA ASP A 43 -47.18 -2.58 -17.04
C ASP A 43 -47.82 -1.21 -17.29
N THR A 44 -47.14 -0.11 -16.96
CA THR A 44 -47.35 1.19 -17.61
C THR A 44 -46.14 2.10 -17.42
N ALA A 45 -45.53 2.49 -18.54
CA ALA A 45 -44.55 3.55 -18.64
C ALA A 45 -45.14 4.91 -18.21
N GLN A 46 -44.29 5.81 -17.65
CA GLN A 46 -43.94 7.11 -18.27
C GLN A 46 -43.32 8.11 -17.27
N ALA A 47 -42.19 8.68 -17.71
CA ALA A 47 -41.66 10.03 -17.48
C ALA A 47 -41.37 10.55 -16.06
N GLY A 48 -40.10 10.95 -15.91
CA GLY A 48 -39.77 12.31 -15.47
C GLY A 48 -39.64 12.51 -13.97
N SER A 49 -38.46 12.22 -13.45
CA SER A 49 -37.93 13.00 -12.33
C SER A 49 -36.47 13.28 -12.60
N ASP A 50 -36.18 14.54 -12.94
CA ASP A 50 -34.88 15.18 -12.75
C ASP A 50 -34.35 14.83 -11.36
N GLN A 51 -33.53 13.79 -11.29
CA GLN A 51 -32.53 13.69 -10.24
C GLN A 51 -31.30 14.38 -10.79
N THR A 52 -31.23 15.68 -10.50
CA THR A 52 -29.98 16.38 -10.24
C THR A 52 -29.20 15.52 -9.23
N ALA A 53 -28.44 14.56 -9.73
CA ALA A 53 -27.38 13.92 -8.99
C ALA A 53 -26.35 15.02 -8.77
N ALA A 54 -26.42 15.64 -7.59
CA ALA A 54 -25.32 16.43 -7.06
C ALA A 54 -24.03 15.62 -7.31
N PRO A 55 -22.93 16.25 -7.80
CA PRO A 55 -21.67 15.53 -7.91
C PRO A 55 -21.29 15.09 -6.50
N SER A 56 -21.46 13.80 -6.25
CA SER A 56 -20.91 13.09 -5.11
C SER A 56 -19.48 13.56 -4.97
N THR A 57 -19.14 14.10 -3.79
CA THR A 57 -17.80 14.54 -3.42
C THR A 57 -16.79 13.58 -4.05
N SER A 58 -16.04 14.09 -5.03
CA SER A 58 -15.13 13.28 -5.86
C SER A 58 -14.00 12.77 -4.99
N LYS A 59 -14.27 11.69 -4.26
CA LYS A 59 -13.28 11.03 -3.43
C LYS A 59 -12.26 10.42 -4.37
N THR A 60 -11.03 10.93 -4.32
CA THR A 60 -9.91 10.36 -5.07
C THR A 60 -9.86 8.85 -4.74
N PRO A 61 -9.92 7.95 -5.74
CA PRO A 61 -10.28 6.54 -5.53
C PRO A 61 -9.35 5.77 -4.58
N TRP A 62 -8.13 6.27 -4.33
CA TRP A 62 -7.16 5.64 -3.43
C TRP A 62 -6.78 6.48 -2.20
N ALA A 63 -7.44 7.60 -1.95
CA ALA A 63 -7.21 8.43 -0.77
C ALA A 63 -7.28 7.61 0.54
N GLY A 64 -6.21 7.68 1.34
CA GLY A 64 -6.06 6.98 2.61
C GLY A 64 -5.87 5.47 2.51
N THR A 65 -5.61 4.93 1.30
CA THR A 65 -5.48 3.48 1.09
C THR A 65 -4.03 3.04 0.90
N LYS A 66 -3.81 1.71 0.98
CA LYS A 66 -2.57 1.07 0.55
C LYS A 66 -2.87 0.21 -0.67
N GLN A 67 -2.00 0.28 -1.67
CA GLN A 67 -2.13 -0.48 -2.92
C GLN A 67 -0.83 -1.20 -3.23
N PHE A 68 -0.94 -2.39 -3.79
CA PHE A 68 0.20 -3.04 -4.44
C PHE A 68 0.05 -2.93 -5.95
N VAL A 69 1.08 -2.42 -6.62
CA VAL A 69 1.02 -2.05 -8.04
C VAL A 69 2.28 -2.45 -8.80
N THR A 70 2.15 -2.51 -10.12
CA THR A 70 3.26 -2.32 -11.06
C THR A 70 3.27 -0.89 -11.58
N ILE A 71 4.44 -0.37 -11.95
CA ILE A 71 4.61 0.98 -12.48
C ILE A 71 5.17 0.87 -13.90
N ASP A 72 4.45 1.44 -14.87
CA ASP A 72 4.90 1.49 -16.27
C ASP A 72 5.91 2.62 -16.48
N LYS A 73 5.58 3.81 -15.95
CA LYS A 73 6.36 5.03 -16.16
C LYS A 73 6.34 5.92 -14.93
N ALA A 74 7.41 6.70 -14.78
CA ALA A 74 7.51 7.78 -13.84
C ALA A 74 8.08 9.01 -14.57
N TRP A 75 7.57 10.20 -14.27
CA TRP A 75 8.05 11.43 -14.86
C TRP A 75 7.84 12.61 -13.92
N THR A 76 8.52 13.72 -14.22
CA THR A 76 8.33 14.99 -13.51
C THR A 76 7.71 16.01 -14.47
N GLU A 77 6.68 16.70 -14.03
CA GLU A 77 6.03 17.78 -14.78
C GLU A 77 5.51 18.84 -13.80
N GLY A 78 5.72 20.12 -14.10
CA GLY A 78 5.27 21.22 -13.22
C GLY A 78 5.85 21.16 -11.79
N GLY A 79 7.02 20.54 -11.59
CA GLY A 79 7.64 20.36 -10.27
C GLY A 79 7.00 19.27 -9.40
N LEU A 80 6.13 18.44 -9.98
CA LEU A 80 5.52 17.28 -9.33
C LEU A 80 5.98 15.99 -10.00
N THR A 81 6.06 14.90 -9.23
CA THR A 81 6.37 13.57 -9.73
C THR A 81 5.07 12.79 -9.94
N TYR A 82 4.94 12.17 -11.11
CA TYR A 82 3.79 11.35 -11.48
C TYR A 82 4.21 9.94 -11.81
N LEU A 83 3.35 8.98 -11.49
CA LEU A 83 3.52 7.56 -11.79
C LEU A 83 2.33 7.04 -12.59
N SER A 84 2.61 6.25 -13.62
CA SER A 84 1.62 5.45 -14.35
C SER A 84 1.55 4.07 -13.70
N VAL A 85 0.48 3.80 -12.94
CA VAL A 85 0.40 2.60 -12.07
C VAL A 85 -0.79 1.72 -12.41
N ARG A 86 -0.67 0.43 -12.10
CA ARG A 86 -1.78 -0.52 -12.21
C ARG A 86 -1.73 -1.51 -11.05
N PRO A 87 -2.88 -1.84 -10.42
CA PRO A 87 -2.92 -2.85 -9.36
C PRO A 87 -2.26 -4.17 -9.79
N ALA A 88 -1.63 -4.85 -8.83
CA ALA A 88 -0.98 -6.14 -9.05
C ALA A 88 -1.25 -7.07 -7.86
N GLN A 89 -0.87 -8.34 -7.99
CA GLN A 89 -0.94 -9.33 -6.92
C GLN A 89 0.46 -9.89 -6.61
N LYS A 90 0.68 -10.24 -5.33
CA LYS A 90 1.87 -10.95 -4.86
C LYS A 90 1.50 -12.40 -4.63
N LYS A 91 2.28 -13.32 -5.19
CA LYS A 91 2.18 -14.75 -4.93
C LYS A 91 3.54 -15.27 -4.50
N VAL A 92 3.56 -16.16 -3.50
CA VAL A 92 4.81 -16.81 -3.09
C VAL A 92 5.20 -17.82 -4.17
N ASN A 93 6.42 -17.70 -4.68
CA ASN A 93 7.06 -18.68 -5.53
C ASN A 93 8.00 -19.53 -4.66
N THR A 94 7.58 -20.75 -4.35
CA THR A 94 8.32 -21.70 -3.49
C THR A 94 9.50 -22.37 -4.19
N GLN A 95 9.59 -22.29 -5.53
CA GLN A 95 10.72 -22.85 -6.28
C GLN A 95 11.97 -21.98 -6.12
N PHE A 96 11.77 -20.66 -5.98
CA PHE A 96 12.84 -19.67 -5.89
C PHE A 96 12.81 -18.84 -4.61
N ASP A 97 11.98 -19.23 -3.63
CA ASP A 97 11.76 -18.54 -2.37
C ASP A 97 11.60 -17.01 -2.54
N THR A 98 10.79 -16.60 -3.52
CA THR A 98 10.61 -15.20 -3.91
C THR A 98 9.15 -14.82 -4.13
N TRP A 99 8.88 -13.54 -4.40
CA TRP A 99 7.58 -13.07 -4.84
C TRP A 99 7.45 -13.20 -6.37
N GLU A 100 6.44 -13.93 -6.82
CA GLU A 100 5.88 -13.79 -8.16
C GLU A 100 4.93 -12.58 -8.16
N ILE A 101 5.17 -11.65 -9.08
CA ILE A 101 4.36 -10.44 -9.25
C ILE A 101 3.46 -10.67 -10.45
N ILE A 102 2.15 -10.62 -10.23
CA ILE A 102 1.14 -10.82 -11.27
C ILE A 102 0.52 -9.45 -11.55
N PRO A 103 0.89 -8.76 -12.65
CA PRO A 103 0.29 -7.48 -13.00
C PRO A 103 -1.21 -7.65 -13.22
N GLY A 104 -2.01 -6.68 -12.77
CA GLY A 104 -3.43 -6.62 -13.09
C GLY A 104 -3.66 -6.38 -14.58
N THR A 105 -4.92 -6.49 -15.00
CA THR A 105 -5.34 -6.19 -16.37
C THR A 105 -5.91 -4.76 -16.46
N GLY A 106 -6.08 -4.26 -17.69
CA GLY A 106 -6.65 -2.94 -17.95
C GLY A 106 -5.63 -1.80 -18.04
N ALA A 107 -6.15 -0.59 -18.13
CA ALA A 107 -5.36 0.63 -18.32
C ALA A 107 -4.58 1.01 -17.05
N PHE A 108 -3.45 1.68 -17.26
CA PHE A 108 -2.73 2.33 -16.17
C PHE A 108 -3.44 3.62 -15.75
N THR A 109 -3.34 3.93 -14.46
CA THR A 109 -3.86 5.15 -13.84
C THR A 109 -2.69 6.06 -13.48
N THR A 110 -2.79 7.34 -13.82
CA THR A 110 -1.81 8.34 -13.38
C THR A 110 -2.09 8.75 -11.95
N VAL A 111 -1.06 8.73 -11.10
CA VAL A 111 -1.10 9.21 -9.72
C VAL A 111 0.06 10.14 -9.44
N THR A 112 -0.15 11.08 -8.52
CA THR A 112 0.85 12.07 -8.14
C THR A 112 1.51 11.68 -6.83
N MET A 113 2.81 11.93 -6.69
CA MET A 113 3.51 11.79 -5.42
C MET A 113 3.43 13.09 -4.62
N ALA A 114 3.22 12.98 -3.30
CA ALA A 114 3.38 14.10 -2.40
C ALA A 114 4.83 14.62 -2.48
N LYS A 115 5.04 15.93 -2.28
CA LYS A 115 6.38 16.54 -2.40
C LYS A 115 7.39 15.95 -1.42
N ASP A 116 6.94 15.50 -0.26
CA ASP A 116 7.72 14.88 0.80
C ASP A 116 7.57 13.35 0.86
N ALA A 117 7.04 12.74 -0.21
CA ALA A 117 6.82 11.29 -0.25
C ALA A 117 8.14 10.52 -0.05
N ARG A 118 8.07 9.50 0.80
CA ARG A 118 9.22 8.63 1.09
C ARG A 118 9.35 7.56 0.01
N VAL A 119 10.53 7.46 -0.59
CA VAL A 119 10.87 6.41 -1.55
C VAL A 119 11.86 5.45 -0.92
N LEU A 120 11.52 4.17 -0.91
CA LEU A 120 12.34 3.08 -0.39
C LEU A 120 12.58 2.04 -1.48
N LEU A 121 13.83 1.80 -1.86
CA LEU A 121 14.20 0.78 -2.83
C LEU A 121 14.84 -0.41 -2.10
N THR A 122 14.21 -1.58 -2.21
CA THR A 122 14.60 -2.76 -1.44
C THR A 122 15.75 -3.51 -2.10
N VAL A 123 16.93 -3.56 -1.48
CA VAL A 123 18.06 -4.35 -1.97
C VAL A 123 18.04 -5.77 -1.39
N PRO A 124 18.32 -6.82 -2.17
CA PRO A 124 18.41 -8.18 -1.63
C PRO A 124 19.51 -8.31 -0.58
N VAL A 125 19.22 -8.95 0.56
CA VAL A 125 20.23 -9.31 1.56
C VAL A 125 20.71 -10.74 1.29
N ARG A 126 21.99 -10.92 0.97
CA ARG A 126 22.60 -12.26 0.81
C ARG A 126 23.25 -12.71 2.12
N GLY A 127 23.00 -13.95 2.54
CA GLY A 127 23.65 -14.61 3.67
C GLY A 127 23.12 -16.03 3.86
N ASP A 128 23.90 -16.92 4.46
CA ASP A 128 23.58 -18.35 4.58
C ASP A 128 22.34 -18.61 5.45
N ASP A 129 22.01 -17.66 6.35
CA ASP A 129 20.81 -17.70 7.18
C ASP A 129 19.60 -17.01 6.52
N ALA A 130 19.69 -16.57 5.26
CA ALA A 130 18.67 -15.79 4.55
C ALA A 130 17.54 -16.63 3.93
N SER A 131 16.64 -17.14 4.77
CA SER A 131 15.42 -17.83 4.32
C SER A 131 14.20 -16.90 4.21
N GLY A 132 13.40 -17.09 3.15
CA GLY A 132 12.05 -16.53 2.96
C GLY A 132 11.87 -15.48 1.85
N ALA A 133 10.70 -15.53 1.18
CA ALA A 133 10.25 -14.58 0.16
C ALA A 133 9.92 -13.21 0.79
N SER A 134 10.94 -12.44 1.20
CA SER A 134 10.87 -11.00 1.59
C SER A 134 12.18 -10.45 2.20
N ARG A 135 13.32 -11.17 2.16
CA ARG A 135 14.56 -10.63 2.73
C ARG A 135 15.23 -9.61 1.80
N GLY A 136 14.86 -8.36 2.00
CA GLY A 136 15.59 -7.23 1.47
C GLY A 136 15.61 -6.07 2.44
N GLU A 137 16.64 -5.22 2.31
CA GLU A 137 16.78 -4.01 3.11
C GLU A 137 16.19 -2.82 2.32
N PRO A 138 15.15 -2.15 2.83
CA PRO A 138 14.61 -0.95 2.19
C PRO A 138 15.56 0.23 2.41
N LEU A 139 16.20 0.70 1.34
CA LEU A 139 17.10 1.85 1.38
C LEU A 139 16.39 3.12 0.89
N PRO A 140 16.57 4.26 1.56
CA PRO A 140 16.00 5.53 1.09
C PRO A 140 16.59 5.94 -0.26
N SER A 141 15.77 6.54 -1.10
CA SER A 141 16.17 7.18 -2.36
C SER A 141 15.37 8.47 -2.55
N SER A 142 15.83 9.36 -3.42
CA SER A 142 15.05 10.54 -3.82
C SER A 142 14.02 10.20 -4.91
N GLN A 143 12.99 11.04 -5.05
CA GLN A 143 12.02 10.89 -6.15
C GLN A 143 12.68 11.03 -7.53
N ALA A 144 13.65 11.95 -7.67
CA ALA A 144 14.36 12.18 -8.93
C ALA A 144 15.24 10.98 -9.34
N GLU A 145 15.94 10.36 -8.38
CA GLU A 145 16.68 9.12 -8.61
C GLU A 145 15.74 8.00 -9.03
N PHE A 146 14.59 7.85 -8.36
CA PHE A 146 13.60 6.84 -8.72
C PHE A 146 13.05 7.02 -10.14
N VAL A 147 12.70 8.24 -10.54
CA VAL A 147 12.28 8.56 -11.91
C VAL A 147 13.37 8.19 -12.91
N THR A 148 14.62 8.55 -12.62
CA THR A 148 15.77 8.25 -13.48
C THR A 148 15.96 6.74 -13.65
N LEU A 149 15.93 5.98 -12.56
CA LEU A 149 16.05 4.53 -12.58
C LEU A 149 14.95 3.88 -13.41
N LEU A 150 13.69 4.27 -13.17
CA LEU A 150 12.56 3.67 -13.88
C LEU A 150 12.57 4.03 -15.38
N THR A 151 13.03 5.23 -15.74
CA THR A 151 13.17 5.65 -17.16
C THR A 151 14.24 4.85 -17.91
N GLN A 152 15.28 4.42 -17.21
CA GLN A 152 16.37 3.61 -17.78
C GLN A 152 16.03 2.12 -17.84
N LEU A 153 15.00 1.69 -17.11
CA LEU A 153 14.64 0.28 -17.02
C LEU A 153 13.91 -0.16 -18.29
N ASP A 154 14.27 -1.35 -18.78
CA ASP A 154 13.52 -1.98 -19.87
C ASP A 154 12.07 -2.27 -19.44
N SER A 155 11.13 -2.03 -20.35
CA SER A 155 9.69 -2.20 -20.08
C SER A 155 9.28 -3.63 -19.70
N GLY A 156 10.03 -4.65 -20.16
CA GLY A 156 9.81 -6.03 -19.75
C GLY A 156 10.27 -6.30 -18.31
N LEU A 157 11.32 -5.60 -17.86
CA LEU A 157 11.82 -5.69 -16.48
C LEU A 157 10.94 -4.89 -15.51
N SER A 158 10.42 -3.72 -15.91
CA SER A 158 9.56 -2.90 -15.06
C SER A 158 8.26 -3.61 -14.66
N ALA A 159 7.69 -4.40 -15.58
CA ALA A 159 6.51 -5.22 -15.31
C ALA A 159 6.76 -6.31 -14.25
N GLY A 160 8.02 -6.74 -14.09
CA GLY A 160 8.45 -7.71 -13.08
C GLY A 160 8.72 -7.12 -11.70
N ILE A 161 8.48 -5.81 -11.50
CA ILE A 161 8.74 -5.13 -10.23
C ILE A 161 7.44 -4.64 -9.62
N GLY A 162 7.24 -5.02 -8.37
CA GLY A 162 6.09 -4.65 -7.57
C GLY A 162 6.42 -3.57 -6.55
N TYR A 163 5.45 -2.70 -6.28
CA TYR A 163 5.58 -1.59 -5.35
C TYR A 163 4.40 -1.54 -4.38
N ASP A 164 4.70 -1.42 -3.09
CA ASP A 164 3.72 -1.05 -2.08
C ASP A 164 3.62 0.47 -2.02
N LEU A 165 2.44 1.01 -2.37
CA LEU A 165 2.11 2.42 -2.28
C LEU A 165 1.20 2.67 -1.10
N SER A 166 1.49 3.72 -0.33
CA SER A 166 0.58 4.29 0.66
C SER A 166 0.16 5.68 0.20
N PHE A 167 -1.14 5.91 0.12
CA PHE A 167 -1.72 7.18 -0.29
C PHE A 167 -2.15 7.99 0.94
N ASP A 168 -1.94 9.31 0.89
CA ASP A 168 -2.46 10.25 1.89
C ASP A 168 -3.98 10.47 1.75
N GLY A 169 -4.54 11.31 2.61
CA GLY A 169 -5.98 11.63 2.60
C GLY A 169 -6.47 12.37 1.36
N GLU A 170 -5.56 12.92 0.54
CA GLU A 170 -5.89 13.59 -0.73
C GLU A 170 -5.78 12.65 -1.92
N GLY A 171 -5.14 11.49 -1.73
CA GLY A 171 -4.88 10.50 -2.78
C GLY A 171 -3.55 10.72 -3.51
N GLN A 172 -2.62 11.46 -2.91
CA GLN A 172 -1.23 11.52 -3.37
C GLN A 172 -0.42 10.41 -2.69
N ILE A 173 0.64 9.93 -3.35
CA ILE A 173 1.50 8.90 -2.76
C ILE A 173 2.35 9.53 -1.66
N ALA A 174 2.21 9.06 -0.43
CA ALA A 174 3.03 9.48 0.72
C ALA A 174 4.22 8.53 0.98
N LYS A 175 4.11 7.27 0.56
CA LYS A 175 5.20 6.28 0.62
C LYS A 175 5.16 5.35 -0.57
N LEU A 176 6.31 5.13 -1.19
CA LEU A 176 6.57 4.10 -2.18
C LEU A 176 7.67 3.17 -1.65
N GLN A 177 7.44 1.86 -1.68
CA GLN A 177 8.45 0.86 -1.38
C GLN A 177 8.48 -0.21 -2.47
N SER A 178 9.62 -0.41 -3.12
CA SER A 178 9.77 -1.50 -4.08
C SER A 178 9.96 -2.84 -3.37
N LEU A 179 9.50 -3.95 -3.94
CA LEU A 179 9.81 -5.30 -3.44
C LEU A 179 11.28 -5.66 -3.65
N PHE A 180 11.81 -5.25 -4.80
CA PHE A 180 13.20 -5.38 -5.18
C PHE A 180 13.67 -4.08 -5.83
N ARG A 181 14.96 -3.82 -5.80
CA ARG A 181 15.53 -2.62 -6.41
C ARG A 181 15.40 -2.75 -7.94
N PRO A 182 14.79 -1.74 -8.61
CA PRO A 182 14.77 -1.65 -10.06
C PRO A 182 16.16 -1.46 -10.66
#